data_AF-A0A2E7FD81-F1
#
_entry.id   AF-A0A2E7FD81-F1
#
_cell.length_a   1.000
_cell.length_b   1.000
_cell.length_c   1.000
_cell.angle_alpha   90.00
_cell.angle_beta   90.00
_cell.angle_gamma   90.00
#
_symmetry.space_group_name_H-M   'P 1'
#
loop_
_entity.id
_entity.type
_entity.pdbx_description
1 polymer ?
#
loop_
_entity_poly.entity_id
_entity_poly.type
_entity_poly.pdbx_seq_one_letter_code
_entity_poly.pdbx_strand_id
1 'polypeptide(L)' 'MRKTILILMVLSLFSLLINILNVQWDKSFMKNNSIALIGILASACSFLLLYILNTSLKISNKKKKN' A
#
# COMPACT_ATOMS: atom_id res chain seq x y z
N MET A 1 -14.86 2.92 10.21
CA MET A 1 -14.22 3.58 9.04
C MET A 1 -12.79 4.03 9.32
N ARG A 2 -12.56 5.06 10.15
CA ARG A 2 -11.21 5.64 10.32
C ARG A 2 -10.17 4.67 10.90
N LYS A 3 -10.54 3.89 11.94
CA LYS A 3 -9.68 2.84 12.51
C LYS A 3 -9.36 1.72 11.51
N THR A 4 -10.36 1.27 10.75
CA THR A 4 -10.23 0.23 9.72
C THR A 4 -9.27 0.64 8.61
N ILE A 5 -9.36 1.88 8.11
CA ILE A 5 -8.44 2.41 7.10
C ILE A 5 -7.01 2.46 7.62
N LEU A 6 -6.82 2.84 8.89
CA LEU A 6 -5.51 2.90 9.54
C LEU A 6 -4.88 1.50 9.65
N ILE A 7 -5.67 0.50 10.05
CA ILE A 7 -5.24 -0.92 10.11
C ILE A 7 -4.83 -1.43 8.72
N LEU A 8 -5.64 -1.15 7.69
CA LEU A 8 -5.35 -1.53 6.30
C LEU A 8 -4.08 -0.84 5.77
N MET A 9 -3.84 0.41 6.17
CA MET A 9 -2.63 1.16 5.81
C MET A 9 -1.38 0.51 6.38
N VAL A 10 -1.41 0.14 7.66
CA VAL A 10 -0.29 -0.55 8.33
C VAL A 10 -0.04 -1.90 7.68
N LEU A 11 -1.10 -2.65 7.38
CA LEU A 11 -0.99 -3.95 6.71
C LEU A 11 -0.39 -3.84 5.29
N SER A 12 -0.82 -2.84 4.53
CA SER A 12 -0.26 -2.57 3.20
C SER A 12 1.22 -2.20 3.27
N LEU A 13 1.62 -1.41 4.26
CA LEU A 13 3.02 -1.04 4.49
C LEU A 13 3.87 -2.26 4.89
N PHE A 14 3.34 -3.13 5.75
CA PHE A 14 3.99 -4.38 6.14
C PHE A 14 4.21 -5.32 4.95
N SER A 15 3.18 -5.50 4.10
CA SER A 15 3.28 -6.29 2.87
C SER A 15 4.31 -5.72 1.89
N LEU A 16 4.41 -4.39 1.78
CA LEU A 16 5.42 -3.73 0.94
C LEU A 16 6.84 -4.01 1.45
N LEU A 17 7.08 -3.89 2.76
CA LEU A 17 8.37 -4.19 3.38
C LEU A 17 8.81 -5.64 3.14
N ILE A 18 7.91 -6.61 3.32
CA ILE A 18 8.22 -8.02 3.07
C ILE A 18 8.61 -8.25 1.60
N ASN A 19 7.87 -7.67 0.65
CA ASN A 19 8.18 -7.85 -0.77
C ASN A 19 9.52 -7.20 -1.14
N ILE A 20 9.87 -6.05 -0.56
CA ILE A 20 11.17 -5.39 -0.77
C ILE A 20 12.33 -6.22 -0.20
N LEU A 21 12.17 -6.77 1.00
CA LEU A 21 13.19 -7.62 1.63
C LEU A 21 13.38 -8.95 0.88
N ASN A 22 12.31 -9.50 0.30
CA ASN A 22 12.35 -10.74 -0.48
C ASN A 22 12.76 -10.54 -1.95
N VAL A 23 12.83 -9.30 -2.47
CA VAL A 23 13.40 -9.06 -3.80
C VAL A 23 14.85 -9.54 -3.80
N GLN A 24 15.16 -10.51 -4.65
CA GLN A 24 16.53 -10.92 -4.89
C GLN A 24 17.13 -9.98 -5.93
N TRP A 25 17.72 -8.89 -5.45
CA TRP A 25 18.36 -7.85 -6.27
C TRP A 25 19.55 -8.38 -7.11
N ASP A 26 20.09 -9.54 -6.72
CA ASP A 26 21.30 -10.15 -7.31
C ASP A 26 21.01 -11.12 -8.48
N LYS A 27 19.81 -11.74 -8.53
CA LYS A 27 19.46 -12.68 -9.60
C LYS A 27 18.66 -11.98 -10.70
N SER A 28 19.19 -12.06 -11.92
CA SER A 28 18.56 -11.59 -13.15
C SER A 28 17.09 -12.05 -13.25
N PHE A 29 16.29 -11.24 -13.94
CA PHE A 29 14.84 -11.27 -14.19
C PHE A 29 14.20 -12.61 -14.63
N MET A 30 14.83 -13.77 -14.45
CA MET A 30 14.24 -15.06 -14.75
C MET A 30 13.36 -15.56 -13.59
N LYS A 31 12.05 -15.42 -13.82
CA LYS A 31 10.91 -16.11 -13.21
C LYS A 31 10.55 -15.78 -11.75
N ASN A 32 11.51 -15.62 -10.84
CA ASN A 32 11.18 -15.41 -9.42
C ASN A 32 11.07 -13.93 -9.01
N ASN A 33 11.80 -13.03 -9.69
CA ASN A 33 11.78 -11.60 -9.35
C ASN A 33 10.49 -10.88 -9.77
N SER A 34 9.79 -11.37 -10.81
CA SER A 34 8.54 -10.77 -11.28
C SER A 34 7.46 -10.74 -10.20
N ILE A 35 7.33 -11.82 -9.39
CA ILE A 35 6.36 -11.88 -8.29
C ILE A 35 6.63 -10.78 -7.27
N ALA A 36 7.90 -10.60 -6.87
CA ALA A 36 8.27 -9.62 -5.86
C ALA A 36 8.05 -8.18 -6.36
N LEU A 37 8.36 -7.90 -7.63
CA LEU A 37 8.08 -6.62 -8.29
C LEU A 37 6.58 -6.31 -8.35
N ILE A 38 5.75 -7.28 -8.74
CA ILE A 38 4.29 -7.13 -8.78
C ILE A 38 3.75 -6.92 -7.36
N GLY A 39 4.30 -7.62 -6.37
CA GLY A 39 3.96 -7.45 -4.96
C GLY A 39 4.29 -6.05 -4.43
N ILE A 40 5.44 -5.49 -4.79
CA ILE A 40 5.82 -4.10 -4.47
C ILE A 40 4.84 -3.14 -5.14
N LEU A 41 4.55 -3.30 -6.43
CA LEU A 41 3.68 -2.40 -7.17
C LEU A 41 2.24 -2.44 -6.64
N ALA A 42 1.72 -3.64 -6.34
CA ALA A 42 0.39 -3.83 -5.80
C ALA A 42 0.25 -3.28 -4.38
N SER A 43 1.24 -3.53 -3.51
CA SER A 43 1.22 -3.01 -2.14
C SER A 43 1.36 -1.49 -2.10
N ALA A 44 2.23 -0.91 -2.94
CA ALA A 44 2.35 0.54 -3.09
C ALA A 44 1.05 1.17 -3.60
N CYS A 45 0.42 0.56 -4.61
CA CYS A 45 -0.86 1.02 -5.16
C CYS A 45 -1.96 0.98 -4.09
N SER A 46 -2.07 -0.11 -3.34
CA SER A 46 -3.04 -0.25 -2.25
C SER A 46 -2.86 0.82 -1.17
N PHE A 47 -1.60 1.09 -0.77
CA PHE A 47 -1.29 2.16 0.19
C PHE A 47 -1.75 3.53 -0.33
N LEU A 48 -1.47 3.83 -1.60
CA LEU A 48 -1.83 5.08 -2.25
C LEU A 48 -3.35 5.29 -2.28
N LEU A 49 -4.11 4.26 -2.67
CA LEU A 49 -5.58 4.25 -2.67
C LEU A 49 -6.15 4.53 -1.27
N LEU A 50 -5.60 3.88 -0.23
CA LEU A 50 -5.99 4.11 1.15
C LEU A 50 -5.66 5.54 1.62
N TYR A 51 -4.52 6.09 1.20
CA TYR A 51 -4.12 7.46 1.50
C TYR A 51 -5.08 8.48 0.87
N ILE A 52 -5.44 8.27 -0.40
CA ILE A 52 -6.41 9.10 -1.13
C ILE A 52 -7.78 9.03 -0.45
N LEU A 53 -8.25 7.83 -0.09
CA LEU A 53 -9.52 7.63 0.60
C LEU A 53 -9.56 8.34 1.95
N ASN A 54 -8.49 8.22 2.75
CA ASN A 54 -8.39 8.90 4.04
C ASN A 54 -8.43 10.42 3.88
N THR A 55 -7.78 10.96 2.86
CA THR A 55 -7.79 12.39 2.53
C THR A 55 -9.19 12.84 2.08
N SER A 56 -9.84 12.08 1.19
CA SER A 56 -11.20 12.34 0.74
C SER A 56 -12.21 12.34 1.89
N LEU A 57 -12.12 11.38 2.81
CA LEU A 57 -12.95 11.34 4.02
C LEU A 57 -12.68 12.52 4.95
N LYS A 58 -11.44 12.97 5.06
CA LYS A 58 -11.08 14.15 5.87
C LYS A 58 -11.72 15.42 5.30
N ILE A 59 -11.74 15.57 3.97
CA ILE A 59 -12.38 16.69 3.27
C ILE A 59 -13.90 16.62 3.43
N SER A 60 -14.50 15.45 3.20
CA SER A 60 -15.96 15.24 3.33
C SER A 60 -16.46 15.58 4.74
N ASN A 61 -15.74 15.13 5.78
CA ASN A 61 -16.09 15.45 7.16
C ASN A 61 -15.94 16.95 7.49
N LYS A 62 -14.97 17.64 6.88
CA LYS A 62 -14.85 19.09 7.01
C LYS A 62 -16.01 19.83 6.34
N LYS A 63 -16.44 19.38 5.16
CA LYS A 63 -17.63 19.93 4.47
C LYS A 63 -18.93 19.69 5.23
N LYS A 64 -19.10 18.53 5.88
CA LYS A 64 -20.34 18.18 6.59
C LYS A 64 -20.49 18.90 7.95
N LYS A 65 -19.40 19.44 8.51
CA LYS A 65 -19.40 20.14 9.80
C LYS A 65 -19.63 21.66 9.65
N ASN A 66 -19.65 22.17 8.42
CA ASN A 66 -19.95 23.56 8.09
C ASN A 66 -21.38 23.66 7.56
#